data_AF-A0A7V5C6Q8-F1
#
_entry.id   AF-A0A7V5C6Q8-F1
#
_cell.length_a   1.000
_cell.length_b   1.000
_cell.length_c   1.000
_cell.angle_alpha   90.00
_cell.angle_beta   90.00
_cell.angle_gamma   90.00
#
_symmetry.space_group_name_H-M   'P 1'
#
loop_
_entity.id
_entity.type
_entity.pdbx_description
1 polymer ?
#
loop_
_entity_poly.entity_id
_entity_poly.type
_entity_poly.pdbx_seq_one_letter_code
_entity_poly.pdbx_strand_id
1 'polypeptide(L)'
;MDNNNNIFKRKVRITGNLVFETAFHIGSGKEGELAADMGVLLEPDGRPILPGSSLKGNFRSFAERLSDYLGLKACLLDSDLSGVKCVSDETYRKGVY
;
A
#
# COMPACT_ATOMS: atom_id res chain seq x y z
N MET A 1 0.60 -33.01 6.13
CA MET A 1 1.72 -32.46 6.91
C MET A 1 2.72 -31.87 5.92
N ASP A 2 2.52 -30.64 5.47
CA ASP A 2 3.48 -29.95 4.59
C ASP A 2 4.04 -28.75 5.35
N ASN A 3 5.21 -28.95 5.95
CA ASN A 3 5.91 -27.93 6.72
C ASN A 3 6.77 -27.09 5.76
N ASN A 4 6.14 -26.13 5.08
CA ASN A 4 6.81 -25.29 4.10
C ASN A 4 7.47 -24.08 4.80
N ASN A 5 8.68 -24.28 5.32
CA ASN A 5 9.47 -23.20 5.92
C ASN A 5 9.77 -22.12 4.86
N ASN A 6 9.08 -20.98 4.98
CA ASN A 6 9.21 -19.86 4.05
C ASN A 6 10.50 -19.07 4.35
N ILE A 7 11.64 -19.63 3.98
CA ILE A 7 12.97 -19.04 4.23
C ILE A 7 13.14 -17.80 3.36
N PHE A 8 13.53 -16.68 3.98
CA PHE A 8 13.87 -15.45 3.28
C PHE A 8 15.03 -15.71 2.28
N LYS A 9 14.74 -15.62 0.98
CA LYS A 9 15.72 -15.91 -0.07
C LYS A 9 16.52 -14.69 -0.51
N ARG A 10 15.85 -13.54 -0.69
CA ARG A 10 16.45 -12.32 -1.25
C ARG A 10 15.56 -11.09 -1.02
N LYS A 11 16.16 -9.92 -0.81
CA LYS A 11 15.49 -8.61 -0.87
C LYS A 11 15.96 -7.86 -2.12
N VAL A 12 15.00 -7.41 -2.93
CA VAL A 12 15.27 -6.54 -4.09
C VAL A 12 14.93 -5.11 -3.68
N ARG A 13 15.85 -4.18 -3.94
CA ARG A 13 15.66 -2.74 -3.67
C ARG A 13 15.46 -2.02 -5.00
N ILE A 14 14.32 -1.36 -5.14
CA ILE A 14 13.98 -0.51 -6.29
C ILE A 14 13.96 0.93 -5.79
N THR A 15 14.62 1.84 -6.50
CA THR A 15 14.75 3.26 -6.15
C THR A 15 14.59 4.11 -7.40
N GLY A 16 14.08 5.33 -7.23
CA GLY A 16 13.93 6.32 -8.29
C GLY A 16 13.51 7.67 -7.73
N ASN A 17 13.55 8.69 -8.58
CA ASN A 17 13.03 10.02 -8.25
C ASN A 17 11.61 10.14 -8.83
N LEU A 18 10.66 10.53 -8.00
CA LEU A 18 9.30 10.83 -8.42
C LEU A 18 9.17 12.34 -8.61
N VAL A 19 8.68 12.75 -9.77
CA VAL A 19 8.35 14.15 -10.07
C VAL A 19 6.86 14.21 -10.33
N PHE A 20 6.16 15.10 -9.63
CA PHE A 20 4.74 15.33 -9.88
C PHE A 20 4.59 16.31 -11.04
N GLU A 21 3.97 15.85 -12.13
CA GLU A 21 3.68 16.69 -13.30
C GLU A 21 2.62 17.76 -13.01
N THR A 22 1.75 17.49 -12.03
CA THR A 22 0.71 18.40 -11.55
C THR A 22 0.87 18.66 -10.06
N ALA A 23 0.15 19.66 -9.54
CA ALA A 23 0.10 19.90 -8.10
C ALA A 23 -0.32 18.62 -7.35
N PHE A 24 0.33 18.36 -6.21
CA PHE A 24 0.15 17.16 -5.41
C PHE A 24 -0.27 17.53 -3.99
N HIS A 25 -1.33 16.89 -3.50
CA HIS A 25 -1.88 17.11 -2.16
C HIS A 25 -2.09 15.76 -1.47
N ILE A 26 -1.60 15.65 -0.23
CA ILE A 26 -1.98 14.59 0.70
C ILE A 26 -2.45 15.28 1.97
N GLY A 27 -3.71 15.06 2.32
CA GLY A 27 -4.28 15.56 3.56
C GLY A 27 -3.56 14.98 4.78
N SER A 28 -3.26 15.84 5.76
CA SER A 28 -2.65 15.41 7.03
C SER A 28 -3.62 14.63 7.93
N GLY A 29 -4.91 14.67 7.65
CA GLY A 29 -5.97 14.12 8.51
C GLY A 29 -6.12 14.86 9.84
N LYS A 30 -5.36 15.94 10.04
CA LYS A 30 -5.46 16.82 11.20
C LYS A 30 -6.30 18.03 10.82
N GLU A 31 -7.50 18.11 11.37
CA GLU A 31 -8.27 19.35 11.35
C GLU A 31 -7.56 20.38 12.25
N GLY A 32 -7.37 21.61 11.75
CA GLY A 32 -7.02 22.76 12.58
C GLY A 32 -5.54 23.07 12.85
N GLU A 33 -4.57 22.35 12.27
CA GLU A 33 -3.16 22.79 12.31
C GLU A 33 -2.91 23.83 11.20
N LEU A 34 -2.99 25.11 11.59
CA LEU A 34 -2.58 26.32 10.87
C LEU A 34 -3.40 26.68 9.61
N ALA A 35 -4.49 27.42 9.82
CA ALA A 35 -5.12 28.35 8.86
C ALA A 35 -5.49 27.83 7.44
N ALA A 36 -5.57 26.52 7.22
CA ALA A 36 -6.04 25.93 5.97
C ALA A 36 -7.09 24.84 6.24
N ASP A 37 -8.20 24.86 5.50
CA ASP A 37 -9.29 23.88 5.63
C ASP A 37 -8.84 22.44 5.32
N MET A 38 -7.76 22.27 4.54
CA MET A 38 -7.14 20.97 4.21
C MET A 38 -5.61 21.04 4.24
N GLY A 39 -5.02 20.90 5.43
CA GLY A 39 -3.57 20.87 5.61
C GLY A 39 -2.87 19.75 4.82
N VAL A 40 -1.68 20.05 4.30
CA VAL A 40 -0.80 19.07 3.65
C VAL A 40 -0.04 18.28 4.71
N LEU A 41 0.16 16.98 4.49
CA LEU A 41 0.99 16.15 5.35
C LEU A 41 2.47 16.51 5.18
N LEU A 42 3.12 16.87 6.28
CA LEU A 42 4.50 17.31 6.33
C LEU A 42 5.34 16.35 7.20
N GLU A 43 6.63 16.24 6.88
CA GLU A 43 7.66 15.73 7.79
C GLU A 43 7.84 16.66 8.99
N PRO A 44 8.50 16.21 10.08
CA PRO A 44 8.85 17.07 11.23
C PRO A 44 9.67 18.31 10.86
N ASP A 45 10.37 18.29 9.73
CA ASP A 45 11.14 19.43 9.22
C ASP A 45 10.31 20.39 8.33
N GLY A 46 9.00 20.17 8.23
CA GLY A 46 8.07 21.01 7.50
C GLY A 46 7.97 20.74 5.99
N ARG A 47 8.70 19.75 5.45
CA ARG A 47 8.61 19.40 4.02
C ARG A 47 7.41 18.50 3.72
N PRO A 48 6.70 18.68 2.59
CA PRO A 48 5.67 17.74 2.17
C PRO A 48 6.22 16.32 2.00
N ILE A 49 5.45 15.33 2.46
CA ILE A 49 5.82 13.91 2.37
C ILE A 49 4.81 13.14 1.52
N LEU A 50 5.31 12.21 0.71
CA LEU A 50 4.52 11.10 0.16
C LEU A 50 4.68 9.88 1.08
N PRO A 51 3.68 9.51 1.90
CA PRO A 51 3.78 8.35 2.78
C PRO A 51 3.89 7.05 1.98
N GLY A 52 4.70 6.12 2.47
CA GLY A 52 4.79 4.78 1.90
C GLY A 52 3.46 4.02 1.95
N SER A 53 2.60 4.30 2.93
CA SER A 53 1.24 3.74 3.00
C SER A 53 0.35 4.23 1.86
N SER A 54 0.40 5.51 1.51
CA SER A 54 -0.33 6.10 0.39
C SER A 54 0.14 5.52 -0.94
N LEU A 55 1.45 5.42 -1.14
CA LEU A 55 2.03 4.81 -2.34
C LEU A 55 1.64 3.34 -2.46
N LYS A 56 1.81 2.54 -1.39
CA LYS A 56 1.39 1.13 -1.34
C LYS A 56 -0.09 0.97 -1.66
N GLY A 57 -0.95 1.80 -1.08
CA GLY A 57 -2.39 1.76 -1.29
C GLY A 57 -2.77 2.03 -2.74
N ASN A 58 -2.14 3.03 -3.36
CA ASN A 58 -2.36 3.39 -4.76
C ASN A 58 -1.92 2.27 -5.72
N PHE A 59 -0.72 1.71 -5.50
CA PHE A 59 -0.24 0.55 -6.27
C PHE A 59 -1.15 -0.66 -6.12
N ARG A 60 -1.59 -0.97 -4.89
CA ARG A 60 -2.51 -2.07 -4.62
C ARG A 60 -3.82 -1.89 -5.38
N SER A 61 -4.48 -0.75 -5.23
CA SER A 61 -5.79 -0.51 -5.86
C SER A 61 -5.70 -0.49 -7.38
N PHE A 62 -4.61 0.04 -7.94
CA PHE A 62 -4.36 -0.02 -9.38
C PHE A 62 -4.17 -1.47 -9.86
N ALA A 63 -3.35 -2.27 -9.18
CA ALA A 63 -3.12 -3.66 -9.52
C ALA A 63 -4.39 -4.52 -9.42
N GLU A 64 -5.21 -4.30 -8.39
CA GLU A 64 -6.51 -4.96 -8.21
C GLU A 64 -7.51 -4.62 -9.32
N ARG A 65 -7.54 -3.37 -9.78
CA ARG A 65 -8.36 -2.97 -10.94
C ARG A 65 -7.84 -3.55 -12.24
N LEU A 66 -6.53 -3.58 -12.41
CA LEU A 66 -5.89 -4.08 -13.62
C LEU A 66 -5.99 -5.61 -13.73
N SER A 67 -5.98 -6.33 -12.59
CA SER A 67 -6.01 -7.80 -12.61
C SER A 67 -7.27 -8.34 -13.28
N ASP A 68 -8.42 -7.72 -13.04
CA ASP A 68 -9.68 -8.13 -13.65
C ASP A 68 -9.63 -8.04 -15.19
N TYR A 69 -9.10 -6.94 -15.72
CA TYR A 69 -8.90 -6.75 -17.16
C TYR A 69 -7.92 -7.74 -17.78
N LEU A 70 -6.90 -8.18 -17.01
CA LEU A 70 -5.88 -9.12 -17.47
C LEU A 70 -6.27 -10.59 -17.24
N GLY A 71 -7.47 -10.89 -16.72
CA GLY A 71 -7.88 -12.26 -16.37
C GLY A 71 -7.07 -12.85 -15.22
N LEU A 72 -6.46 -12.00 -14.38
CA LEU A 72 -5.72 -12.39 -13.18
C LEU A 72 -6.62 -12.27 -11.94
N LYS A 73 -6.34 -13.06 -10.91
CA LYS A 73 -7.01 -12.95 -9.61
C LYS A 73 -6.14 -12.15 -8.65
N ALA A 74 -6.75 -11.21 -7.94
CA ALA A 74 -6.13 -10.43 -6.87
C ALA A 74 -6.88 -10.61 -5.55
N CYS A 75 -6.22 -10.27 -4.45
CA CYS A 75 -6.74 -10.47 -3.09
C CYS A 75 -7.97 -9.60 -2.75
N LEU A 76 -8.10 -8.40 -3.33
CA LEU A 76 -9.19 -7.47 -3.04
C LEU A 76 -9.40 -7.19 -1.53
N LEU A 77 -8.31 -7.24 -0.76
CA LEU A 77 -8.25 -7.11 0.71
C LEU A 77 -9.01 -8.15 1.53
N ASP A 78 -9.70 -9.07 0.89
CA ASP A 78 -10.60 -10.00 1.55
C ASP A 78 -10.64 -11.31 0.75
N SER A 79 -10.19 -12.39 1.37
CA SER A 79 -10.20 -13.72 0.76
C SER A 79 -11.59 -14.24 0.44
N ASP A 80 -12.60 -13.84 1.22
CA ASP A 80 -13.98 -14.29 1.04
C ASP A 80 -14.62 -13.63 -0.18
N LEU A 81 -14.23 -12.39 -0.47
CA LEU A 81 -14.66 -11.67 -1.67
C LEU A 81 -13.89 -12.10 -2.93
N SER A 82 -12.61 -12.43 -2.79
CA SER A 82 -11.74 -12.71 -3.95
C SER A 82 -11.56 -14.19 -4.29
N GLY A 83 -11.85 -15.09 -3.36
CA GLY A 83 -11.62 -16.53 -3.51
C GLY A 83 -10.15 -16.91 -3.65
N VAL A 84 -9.22 -16.02 -3.30
CA VAL A 84 -7.77 -16.27 -3.27
C VAL A 84 -7.21 -16.07 -1.87
N LYS A 85 -6.16 -16.83 -1.53
CA LYS A 85 -5.48 -16.67 -0.24
C LYS A 85 -4.74 -15.35 -0.19
N CYS A 86 -5.06 -14.50 0.78
CA CYS A 86 -4.42 -13.21 0.95
C CYS A 86 -3.35 -13.23 2.03
N VAL A 87 -2.28 -12.45 1.84
CA VAL A 87 -1.28 -12.20 2.89
C VAL A 87 -1.86 -11.39 4.06
N SER A 88 -2.94 -10.63 3.80
CA SER A 88 -3.63 -9.85 4.82
C SER A 88 -4.41 -10.69 5.81
N ASP A 89 -4.85 -11.90 5.43
CA ASP A 89 -5.71 -12.73 6.26
C ASP A 89 -4.98 -13.20 7.52
N GLU A 90 -5.66 -13.16 8.66
CA GLU A 90 -5.09 -13.64 9.92
C GLU A 90 -4.70 -15.12 9.85
N THR A 91 -5.48 -15.93 9.14
CA THR A 91 -5.23 -17.36 8.92
C THR A 91 -3.94 -17.60 8.15
N TYR A 92 -3.62 -16.75 7.17
CA TYR A 92 -2.35 -16.79 6.46
C TYR A 92 -1.20 -16.33 7.36
N ARG A 93 -1.36 -15.23 8.10
CA ARG A 93 -0.32 -14.70 8.99
C ARG A 93 0.07 -15.68 10.10
N LYS A 94 -0.89 -16.33 10.75
CA LYS A 94 -0.65 -17.29 11.83
C LYS A 94 -0.03 -18.61 11.33
N GLY A 95 -0.17 -18.95 10.05
CA GLY A 95 0.45 -20.14 9.45
C GLY A 95 1.90 -19.96 8.98
N VAL A 96 2.46 -18.76 9.13
CA VAL A 96 3.83 -18.42 8.70
C VAL A 96 4.80 -18.27 9.89
N TYR A 97 4.31 -18.29 11.13
CA TYR A 97 5.11 -18.25 12.36
C TYR A 97 5.11 -19.60 13.08
#